data_AF-A0A1Y4WDQ1-F1
#
_entry.id   AF-A0A1Y4WDQ1-F1
#
_cell.length_a   1.000
_cell.length_b   1.000
_cell.length_c   1.000
_cell.angle_alpha   90.00
_cell.angle_beta   90.00
_cell.angle_gamma   90.00
#
_symmetry.space_group_name_H-M   'P 1'
#
loop_
_entity.id
_entity.type
_entity.pdbx_description
1 polymer ?
#
loop_
_entity_poly.entity_id
_entity_poly.type
_entity_poly.pdbx_seq_one_letter_code
_entity_poly.pdbx_strand_id
1 'polypeptide(L)'
;MQEQPDWSMEQLDPEVFRRVWERVMEGRTDSPIQVAPSQEGVSGEKKAQGEKQGGPQQSPQEQSSQEQENGDGTQTQQILKKLLALAWEGAAAGGQLVRRTGGRYRMLAQMTADHRTALRRLSAAYFLETGEHCTLPTGRGQGGKSGPLDRVLREQYLWEEGWQKACRTAAEALEEETLRELCQELAQDAALHTRAIRSVLERM
;
A
#
# COMPACT_ATOMS: atom_id res chain seq x y z
N MET A 1 24.08 25.54 4.22
CA MET A 1 24.41 24.56 3.17
C MET A 1 24.16 23.19 3.77
N GLN A 2 22.99 22.59 3.49
CA GLN A 2 22.69 21.20 3.85
C GLN A 2 22.74 20.42 2.54
N GLU A 3 23.63 19.43 2.49
CA GLU A 3 23.84 18.56 1.34
C GLU A 3 22.61 17.66 1.14
N GLN A 4 22.08 17.65 -0.08
CA GLN A 4 21.02 16.71 -0.46
C GLN A 4 21.63 15.32 -0.66
N PRO A 5 20.95 14.24 -0.23
CA PRO A 5 21.39 12.90 -0.55
C PRO A 5 21.20 12.65 -2.05
N ASP A 6 22.31 12.34 -2.70
CA ASP A 6 22.40 12.02 -4.11
C ASP A 6 21.70 10.68 -4.38
N TRP A 7 20.50 10.73 -4.97
CA TRP A 7 19.82 9.53 -5.52
C TRP A 7 20.39 9.17 -6.88
N SER A 8 21.72 9.07 -6.98
CA SER A 8 22.38 8.54 -8.16
C SER A 8 21.91 7.11 -8.40
N MET A 9 21.46 6.83 -9.62
CA MET A 9 21.10 5.49 -10.13
C MET A 9 22.26 4.47 -10.11
N GLU A 10 23.34 4.74 -9.39
CA GLU A 10 24.49 3.88 -9.15
C GLU A 10 24.28 2.87 -8.01
N GLN A 11 23.17 2.97 -7.25
CA GLN A 11 22.86 2.03 -6.16
C GLN A 11 22.08 0.78 -6.59
N LEU A 12 21.66 0.70 -7.86
CA LEU A 12 21.06 -0.51 -8.41
C LEU A 12 22.18 -1.40 -8.98
N ASP A 13 22.68 -2.31 -8.15
CA ASP A 13 23.68 -3.30 -8.57
C ASP A 13 23.17 -4.11 -9.79
N PRO A 14 23.78 -3.96 -10.98
CA PRO A 14 23.35 -4.65 -12.18
C PRO A 14 23.40 -6.18 -12.04
N GLU A 15 24.25 -6.69 -11.15
CA GLU A 15 24.37 -8.11 -10.87
C GLU A 15 23.16 -8.63 -10.10
N VAL A 16 22.64 -7.86 -9.13
CA VAL A 16 21.41 -8.18 -8.40
C VAL A 16 20.22 -8.20 -9.35
N PHE A 17 20.13 -7.20 -10.24
CA PHE A 17 19.09 -7.17 -11.27
C PHE A 17 19.17 -8.40 -12.18
N ARG A 18 20.37 -8.74 -12.69
CA ARG A 18 20.55 -9.92 -13.55
C ARG A 18 20.17 -11.22 -12.85
N ARG A 19 20.52 -11.37 -11.57
CA ARG A 19 20.23 -12.58 -10.78
C ARG A 19 18.74 -12.75 -10.49
N VAL A 20 18.05 -11.64 -10.21
CA VAL A 20 16.58 -11.62 -10.04
C VAL A 20 15.92 -11.89 -11.39
N TRP A 21 16.42 -11.28 -12.46
CA TRP A 21 15.91 -11.46 -13.82
C TRP A 21 16.07 -12.90 -14.31
N GLU A 22 17.26 -13.51 -14.18
CA GLU A 22 17.50 -14.92 -14.51
C GLU A 22 16.59 -15.83 -13.69
N ARG A 23 16.45 -15.59 -12.38
CA ARG A 23 15.54 -16.38 -11.54
C ARG A 23 14.06 -16.25 -11.92
N VAL A 24 13.65 -15.09 -12.47
CA VAL A 24 12.27 -14.84 -12.92
C VAL A 24 12.06 -15.36 -14.35
N MET A 25 13.11 -15.47 -15.17
CA MET A 25 13.05 -15.85 -16.59
C MET A 25 13.52 -17.28 -16.88
N GLU A 26 14.13 -18.00 -15.92
CA GLU A 26 14.47 -19.42 -16.02
C GLU A 26 13.21 -20.28 -16.19
N GLY A 27 12.83 -20.52 -17.46
CA GLY A 27 11.74 -21.39 -17.88
C GLY A 27 10.66 -20.77 -18.75
N ARG A 28 10.77 -19.49 -19.18
CA ARG A 28 9.80 -18.85 -20.09
C ARG A 28 10.48 -18.41 -21.40
N THR A 29 10.18 -19.12 -22.48
CA THR A 29 10.61 -18.77 -23.85
C THR A 29 9.62 -17.87 -24.60
N ASP A 30 8.61 -17.31 -23.94
CA ASP A 30 7.64 -16.40 -24.57
C ASP A 30 7.62 -15.03 -23.89
N SER A 31 8.20 -14.04 -24.57
CA SER A 31 8.03 -12.62 -24.27
C SER A 31 6.75 -12.13 -24.98
N PRO A 32 5.75 -11.57 -24.27
CA PRO A 32 4.47 -11.17 -24.85
C PRO A 32 4.48 -9.83 -25.62
N ILE A 33 5.66 -9.23 -25.86
CA ILE A 33 5.80 -7.99 -26.61
C ILE A 33 6.61 -8.29 -27.88
N GLN A 34 5.91 -8.46 -29.02
CA GLN A 34 6.55 -8.51 -30.33
C GLN A 34 6.95 -7.09 -30.73
N VAL A 35 8.24 -6.76 -30.59
CA VAL A 35 8.83 -5.59 -31.24
C VAL A 35 9.15 -5.99 -32.67
N ALA A 36 8.38 -5.46 -33.62
CA ALA A 36 8.66 -5.64 -35.04
C ALA A 36 10.04 -5.05 -35.40
N PRO A 37 10.86 -5.73 -36.22
CA PRO A 37 12.13 -5.17 -36.67
C PRO A 37 11.88 -3.98 -37.61
N SER A 38 12.34 -2.80 -37.20
CA SER A 38 12.44 -1.62 -38.05
C SER A 38 13.28 -1.92 -39.27
N GLN A 39 12.64 -1.99 -40.44
CA GLN A 39 13.34 -1.97 -41.71
C GLN A 39 13.76 -0.53 -42.04
N GLU A 40 15.05 -0.24 -41.90
CA GLU A 40 15.68 0.87 -42.61
C GLU A 40 15.77 0.53 -44.10
N GLY A 41 15.29 1.44 -44.96
CA GLY A 41 15.31 1.22 -46.41
C GLY A 41 14.71 2.34 -47.26
N VAL A 42 15.34 3.52 -47.23
CA VAL A 42 15.67 4.39 -48.40
C VAL A 42 14.56 5.06 -49.25
N SER A 43 14.80 6.36 -49.51
CA SER A 43 14.31 7.25 -50.60
C SER A 43 12.93 7.91 -50.45
N GLY A 44 12.74 9.23 -50.59
CA GLY A 44 13.67 10.29 -50.95
C GLY A 44 13.00 11.68 -51.02
N GLU A 45 13.88 12.70 -51.04
CA GLU A 45 13.76 14.02 -51.66
C GLU A 45 12.78 15.14 -51.17
N LYS A 46 13.45 16.24 -50.75
CA LYS A 46 13.30 17.65 -51.19
C LYS A 46 12.39 18.66 -50.43
N LYS A 47 13.09 19.49 -49.64
CA LYS A 47 13.44 20.94 -49.89
C LYS A 47 12.66 22.04 -49.14
N ALA A 48 13.46 23.07 -48.79
CA ALA A 48 13.19 24.47 -48.35
C ALA A 48 12.98 24.68 -46.83
N GLN A 49 13.85 25.34 -46.04
CA GLN A 49 14.63 26.61 -46.10
C GLN A 49 13.92 27.80 -45.43
N GLY A 50 14.61 28.46 -44.48
CA GLY A 50 14.30 29.79 -43.89
C GLY A 50 14.62 29.83 -42.38
N GLU A 51 15.83 30.24 -41.95
CA GLU A 51 16.24 31.62 -41.56
C GLU A 51 15.51 32.14 -40.30
N LYS A 52 16.13 32.18 -39.10
CA LYS A 52 17.10 33.15 -38.51
C LYS A 52 16.45 34.39 -37.85
N GLN A 53 17.02 34.75 -36.68
CA GLN A 53 16.86 35.97 -35.84
C GLN A 53 15.66 35.92 -34.86
N GLY A 54 15.70 36.34 -33.60
CA GLY A 54 16.70 37.05 -32.79
C GLY A 54 15.97 37.97 -31.78
N GLY A 55 16.32 37.91 -30.49
CA GLY A 55 16.02 38.97 -29.50
C GLY A 55 14.75 38.82 -28.62
N PRO A 56 14.63 39.61 -27.53
CA PRO A 56 14.62 39.08 -26.16
C PRO A 56 13.38 39.44 -25.30
N GLN A 57 13.36 38.90 -24.08
CA GLN A 57 12.54 39.28 -22.89
C GLN A 57 11.04 38.96 -22.94
N GLN A 58 10.60 38.14 -21.97
CA GLN A 58 9.77 38.61 -20.85
C GLN A 58 9.50 37.46 -19.87
N SER A 59 10.10 37.55 -18.68
CA SER A 59 9.46 37.04 -17.45
C SER A 59 8.33 38.00 -17.09
N PRO A 60 7.18 37.49 -16.67
CA PRO A 60 6.73 37.66 -15.27
C PRO A 60 6.59 36.27 -14.61
N GLN A 61 7.34 35.93 -13.56
CA GLN A 61 7.00 36.13 -12.14
C GLN A 61 5.55 35.75 -11.74
N GLU A 62 5.48 34.96 -10.65
CA GLU A 62 4.32 34.58 -9.83
C GLU A 62 3.50 33.42 -10.46
N GLN A 63 3.39 32.23 -9.86
CA GLN A 63 3.13 31.88 -8.47
C GLN A 63 3.89 30.56 -8.18
N SER A 64 4.89 30.49 -7.29
CA SER A 64 4.69 30.40 -5.84
C SER A 64 3.32 29.86 -5.43
N SER A 65 2.96 28.68 -5.92
CA SER A 65 2.18 27.77 -5.08
C SER A 65 3.13 27.25 -4.01
N GLN A 66 3.25 28.05 -2.94
CA GLN A 66 3.43 27.47 -1.62
C GLN A 66 2.29 26.47 -1.48
N GLU A 67 2.55 25.20 -1.73
CA GLU A 67 1.74 24.14 -1.13
C GLU A 67 1.93 24.33 0.36
N GLN A 68 1.00 25.09 0.93
CA GLN A 68 0.77 25.11 2.34
C GLN A 68 0.56 23.65 2.73
N GLU A 69 1.57 23.06 3.36
CA GLU A 69 1.39 21.93 4.28
C GLU A 69 0.49 22.41 5.44
N ASN A 70 -0.77 22.70 5.13
CA ASN A 70 -1.83 22.81 6.11
C ASN A 70 -2.17 21.36 6.47
N GLY A 71 -1.60 20.90 7.57
CA GLY A 71 -1.68 19.53 8.08
C GLY A 71 -3.05 19.08 8.56
N ASP A 72 -4.12 19.35 7.81
CA ASP A 72 -5.45 18.81 8.08
C ASP A 72 -6.04 18.31 6.76
N GLY A 73 -5.60 17.13 6.33
CA GLY A 73 -6.19 16.44 5.18
C GLY A 73 -7.71 16.25 5.39
N THR A 74 -8.48 16.04 4.32
CA THR A 74 -9.94 15.93 4.44
C THR A 74 -10.34 14.84 5.45
N GLN A 75 -11.52 14.95 6.06
CA GLN A 75 -11.99 13.97 7.03
C GLN A 75 -11.90 12.53 6.49
N THR A 76 -12.25 12.31 5.21
CA THR A 76 -12.07 11.04 4.49
C THR A 76 -10.62 10.57 4.52
N GLN A 77 -9.67 11.45 4.20
CA GLN A 77 -8.24 11.13 4.21
C GLN A 77 -7.75 10.71 5.59
N GLN A 78 -8.21 11.39 6.65
CA GLN A 78 -7.83 11.06 8.03
C GLN A 78 -8.39 9.71 8.46
N ILE A 79 -9.65 9.42 8.11
CA ILE A 79 -10.29 8.12 8.37
C ILE A 79 -9.51 7.01 7.66
N LEU A 80 -9.19 7.18 6.38
CA LEU A 80 -8.45 6.20 5.60
C LEU A 80 -7.03 5.97 6.14
N LYS A 81 -6.29 7.03 6.49
CA LYS A 81 -4.96 6.92 7.13
C LYS A 81 -5.04 6.12 8.44
N LYS A 82 -6.04 6.40 9.26
CA LYS A 82 -6.26 5.68 10.53
C LYS A 82 -6.56 4.20 10.29
N LEU A 83 -7.46 3.88 9.35
CA LEU A 83 -7.80 2.49 9.03
C LEU A 83 -6.61 1.73 8.42
N LEU A 84 -5.81 2.39 7.59
CA LEU A 84 -4.57 1.83 7.03
C LEU A 84 -3.57 1.45 8.12
N ALA A 85 -3.35 2.35 9.09
CA ALA A 85 -2.47 2.06 10.23
C ALA A 85 -2.97 0.86 11.04
N LEU A 86 -4.28 0.80 11.33
CA LEU A 86 -4.89 -0.32 12.03
C LEU A 86 -4.78 -1.63 11.22
N ALA A 87 -5.09 -1.64 9.92
CA ALA A 87 -4.97 -2.84 9.09
C ALA A 87 -3.52 -3.36 9.04
N TRP A 88 -2.53 -2.47 9.02
CA TRP A 88 -1.12 -2.83 9.10
C TRP A 88 -0.75 -3.45 10.45
N GLU A 89 -1.22 -2.88 11.56
CA GLU A 89 -1.04 -3.45 12.90
C GLU A 89 -1.68 -4.84 13.02
N GLY A 90 -2.89 -5.01 12.49
CA GLY A 90 -3.62 -6.29 12.45
C GLY A 90 -2.87 -7.37 11.67
N ALA A 91 -2.36 -7.03 10.49
CA ALA A 91 -1.55 -7.94 9.68
C ALA A 91 -0.25 -8.35 10.39
N ALA A 92 0.40 -7.42 11.10
CA ALA A 92 1.59 -7.71 11.89
C ALA A 92 1.29 -8.63 13.08
N ALA A 93 0.25 -8.32 13.85
CA ALA A 93 -0.17 -9.11 15.02
C ALA A 93 -0.60 -10.53 14.63
N GLY A 94 -1.43 -10.66 13.59
CA GLY A 94 -1.85 -11.96 13.05
C GLY A 94 -0.66 -12.80 12.59
N GLY A 95 0.29 -12.19 11.87
CA GLY A 95 1.50 -12.87 11.40
C GLY A 95 2.36 -13.43 12.52
N GLN A 96 2.46 -12.72 13.65
CA GLN A 96 3.17 -13.22 14.84
C GLN A 96 2.44 -14.40 15.48
N LEU A 97 1.10 -14.33 15.55
CA LEU A 97 0.27 -15.38 16.13
C LEU A 97 0.31 -16.68 15.30
N VAL A 98 0.33 -16.56 13.97
CA VAL A 98 0.51 -17.70 13.04
C VAL A 98 1.86 -18.39 13.28
N ARG A 99 2.95 -17.61 13.38
CA ARG A 99 4.30 -18.14 13.65
C ARG A 99 4.34 -18.88 14.98
N ARG A 100 3.77 -18.28 16.03
CA ARG A 100 3.76 -18.83 17.38
C ARG A 100 2.94 -20.13 17.49
N THR A 101 1.83 -20.21 16.76
CA THR A 101 0.96 -21.39 16.81
C THR A 101 1.42 -22.51 15.89
N GLY A 102 2.43 -22.27 15.04
CA GLY A 102 2.95 -23.24 14.08
C GLY A 102 1.92 -23.61 13.01
N GLY A 103 0.99 -22.70 12.68
CA GLY A 103 -0.07 -22.95 11.71
C GLY A 103 -1.18 -23.90 12.17
N ARG A 104 -1.20 -24.32 13.45
CA ARG A 104 -2.24 -25.22 14.00
C ARG A 104 -3.67 -24.69 13.81
N TYR A 105 -3.84 -23.37 13.80
CA TYR A 105 -5.12 -22.72 13.60
C TYR A 105 -5.14 -22.02 12.24
N ARG A 106 -5.63 -22.72 11.21
CA ARG A 106 -5.74 -22.17 9.83
C ARG A 106 -6.46 -20.82 9.77
N MET A 107 -7.47 -20.63 10.62
CA MET A 107 -8.18 -19.35 10.73
C MET A 107 -7.25 -18.17 10.99
N LEU A 108 -6.22 -18.33 11.84
CA LEU A 108 -5.31 -17.22 12.17
C LEU A 108 -4.46 -16.79 10.96
N ALA A 109 -4.15 -17.74 10.07
CA ALA A 109 -3.50 -17.44 8.80
C ALA A 109 -4.45 -16.73 7.84
N GLN A 110 -5.72 -17.15 7.78
CA GLN A 110 -6.75 -16.48 6.99
C GLN A 110 -6.94 -15.03 7.46
N MET A 111 -7.12 -14.80 8.76
CA MET A 111 -7.24 -13.45 9.32
C MET A 111 -6.08 -12.53 8.92
N THR A 112 -4.85 -13.06 8.95
CA THR A 112 -3.67 -12.29 8.51
C THR A 112 -3.74 -11.94 7.02
N ALA A 113 -4.23 -12.86 6.18
CA ALA A 113 -4.42 -12.62 4.76
C ALA A 113 -5.54 -11.61 4.49
N ASP A 114 -6.62 -11.65 5.28
CA ASP A 114 -7.73 -10.70 5.22
C ASP A 114 -7.23 -9.28 5.57
N HIS A 115 -6.46 -9.11 6.64
CA HIS A 115 -5.86 -7.81 7.00
C HIS A 115 -4.92 -7.27 5.92
N ARG A 116 -4.14 -8.12 5.26
CA ARG A 116 -3.31 -7.70 4.10
C ARG A 116 -4.14 -7.30 2.90
N THR A 117 -5.30 -7.93 2.71
CA THR A 117 -6.23 -7.59 1.65
C THR A 117 -6.94 -6.28 1.97
N ALA A 118 -7.39 -6.08 3.21
CA ALA A 118 -7.91 -4.82 3.72
C ALA A 118 -6.91 -3.68 3.49
N LEU A 119 -5.64 -3.89 3.84
CA LEU A 119 -4.57 -2.92 3.62
C LEU A 119 -4.47 -2.52 2.14
N ARG A 120 -4.41 -3.49 1.21
CA ARG A 120 -4.36 -3.20 -0.23
C ARG A 120 -5.57 -2.42 -0.73
N ARG A 121 -6.78 -2.80 -0.27
CA ARG A 121 -8.04 -2.15 -0.65
C ARG A 121 -8.10 -0.71 -0.13
N LEU A 122 -7.73 -0.50 1.13
CA LEU A 122 -7.67 0.82 1.75
C LEU A 122 -6.58 1.71 1.12
N SER A 123 -5.44 1.13 0.71
CA SER A 123 -4.39 1.89 0.03
C SER A 123 -4.85 2.34 -1.35
N ALA A 124 -5.58 1.48 -2.08
CA ALA A 124 -6.18 1.85 -3.36
C ALA A 124 -7.24 2.95 -3.18
N ALA A 125 -8.13 2.81 -2.21
CA ALA A 125 -9.10 3.85 -1.83
C ALA A 125 -8.42 5.19 -1.51
N TYR A 126 -7.40 5.18 -0.65
CA TYR A 126 -6.64 6.39 -0.31
C TYR A 126 -5.99 7.03 -1.54
N PHE A 127 -5.40 6.22 -2.42
CA PHE A 127 -4.81 6.72 -3.66
C PHE A 127 -5.85 7.34 -4.60
N LEU A 128 -7.04 6.74 -4.71
CA LEU A 128 -8.13 7.29 -5.52
C LEU A 128 -8.64 8.63 -4.97
N GLU A 129 -8.70 8.78 -3.64
CA GLU A 129 -9.15 10.00 -2.97
C GLU A 129 -8.11 11.14 -2.97
N THR A 130 -6.82 10.80 -2.95
CA THR A 130 -5.74 11.79 -2.71
C THR A 130 -4.78 11.96 -3.86
N GLY A 131 -4.68 11.00 -4.77
CA GLY A 131 -3.61 10.89 -5.74
C GLY A 131 -2.25 10.47 -5.16
N GLU A 132 -2.17 10.26 -3.84
CA GLU A 132 -0.93 9.94 -3.14
C GLU A 132 -0.92 8.53 -2.56
N HIS A 133 0.28 7.96 -2.40
CA HIS A 133 0.43 6.73 -1.63
C HIS A 133 0.61 7.05 -0.14
N CYS A 134 -0.24 6.48 0.70
CA CYS A 134 -0.07 6.59 2.14
C CYS A 134 1.22 5.90 2.59
N THR A 135 2.14 6.66 3.17
CA THR A 135 3.34 6.12 3.82
C THR A 135 2.98 5.64 5.22
N LEU A 136 3.14 4.35 5.46
CA LEU A 136 2.92 3.76 6.78
C LEU A 136 4.21 3.77 7.59
N PRO A 137 4.14 3.90 8.93
CA PRO A 137 5.33 3.87 9.77
C PRO A 137 6.11 2.57 9.54
N THR A 138 7.34 2.69 9.06
CA THR A 138 8.26 1.55 8.81
C THR A 138 8.79 0.94 10.11
N GLY A 139 8.32 1.41 11.27
CA GLY A 139 8.67 0.86 12.57
C GLY A 139 8.30 -0.62 12.61
N ARG A 140 9.28 -1.48 12.90
CA ARG A 140 9.06 -2.92 13.11
C ARG A 140 7.88 -3.06 14.08
N GLY A 141 6.76 -3.60 13.60
CA GLY A 141 5.52 -3.70 14.36
C GLY A 141 5.78 -4.12 15.79
N GLN A 142 5.19 -3.39 16.73
CA GLN A 142 5.39 -3.51 18.18
C GLN A 142 5.68 -4.96 18.56
N GLY A 143 6.83 -5.17 19.22
CA GLY A 143 7.40 -6.47 19.51
C GLY A 143 6.35 -7.45 20.01
N GLY A 144 6.37 -8.66 19.46
CA GLY A 144 5.20 -9.53 19.57
C GLY A 144 4.80 -9.85 21.01
N LYS A 145 3.49 -9.82 21.24
CA LYS A 145 2.87 -10.05 22.55
C LYS A 145 3.40 -11.35 23.15
N SER A 146 4.22 -11.20 24.19
CA SER A 146 4.80 -12.32 24.95
C SER A 146 3.89 -12.69 26.11
N GLY A 147 3.76 -13.98 26.41
CA GLY A 147 2.87 -14.48 27.47
C GLY A 147 2.14 -15.77 27.06
N PRO A 148 1.23 -16.32 27.88
CA PRO A 148 0.41 -17.50 27.54
C PRO A 148 -0.47 -17.32 26.28
N LEU A 149 -0.81 -18.42 25.59
CA LEU A 149 -1.52 -18.36 24.30
C LEU A 149 -2.95 -17.78 24.45
N ASP A 150 -3.65 -18.19 25.49
CA ASP A 150 -4.98 -17.69 25.88
C ASP A 150 -4.99 -16.17 26.06
N ARG A 151 -3.98 -15.61 26.74
CA ARG A 151 -3.83 -14.17 26.91
C ARG A 151 -3.61 -13.45 25.58
N VAL A 152 -2.74 -13.97 24.71
CA VAL A 152 -2.49 -13.37 23.38
C VAL A 152 -3.74 -13.43 22.50
N LEU A 153 -4.48 -14.55 22.54
CA LEU A 153 -5.75 -14.69 21.82
C LEU A 153 -6.81 -13.72 22.35
N ARG A 154 -6.90 -13.52 23.67
CA ARG A 154 -7.79 -12.51 24.26
C ARG A 154 -7.41 -11.10 23.80
N GLU A 155 -6.13 -10.77 23.77
CA GLU A 155 -5.66 -9.47 23.28
C GLU A 155 -5.93 -9.29 21.78
N GLN A 156 -5.86 -10.36 20.98
CA GLN A 156 -6.26 -10.30 19.57
C GLN A 156 -7.77 -10.12 19.45
N TYR A 157 -8.57 -10.83 20.24
CA TYR A 157 -10.04 -10.70 20.26
C TYR A 157 -10.48 -9.25 20.50
N LEU A 158 -9.92 -8.60 21.54
CA LEU A 158 -10.23 -7.22 21.88
C LEU A 158 -9.78 -6.25 20.78
N TRP A 159 -8.66 -6.54 20.12
CA TRP A 159 -8.17 -5.75 19.01
C TRP A 159 -9.14 -5.86 17.80
N GLU A 160 -9.61 -7.06 17.47
CA GLU A 160 -10.58 -7.26 16.38
C GLU A 160 -11.94 -6.59 16.67
N GLU A 161 -12.40 -6.58 17.94
CA GLU A 161 -13.58 -5.80 18.33
C GLU A 161 -13.36 -4.28 18.14
N GLY A 162 -12.17 -3.79 18.49
CA GLY A 162 -11.77 -2.41 18.25
C GLY A 162 -11.70 -2.06 16.76
N TRP A 163 -11.12 -2.94 15.94
CA TRP A 163 -11.06 -2.84 14.49
C TRP A 163 -12.46 -2.81 13.87
N GLN A 164 -13.34 -3.75 14.26
CA GLN A 164 -14.74 -3.77 13.82
C GLN A 164 -15.45 -2.44 14.13
N LYS A 165 -15.30 -1.93 15.35
CA LYS A 165 -15.91 -0.67 15.76
C LYS A 165 -15.36 0.50 14.93
N ALA A 166 -14.05 0.54 14.70
CA ALA A 166 -13.43 1.57 13.87
C ALA A 166 -13.96 1.56 12.44
N CYS A 167 -14.11 0.38 11.83
CA CYS A 167 -14.70 0.23 10.50
C CYS A 167 -16.15 0.69 10.45
N ARG A 168 -16.98 0.36 11.45
CA ARG A 168 -18.38 0.82 11.50
C ARG A 168 -18.49 2.34 11.66
N THR A 169 -17.71 2.91 12.57
CA THR A 169 -17.67 4.37 12.75
C THR A 169 -17.17 5.08 11.49
N ALA A 170 -16.20 4.50 10.77
CA ALA A 170 -15.78 5.03 9.47
C ALA A 170 -16.91 4.97 8.44
N ALA A 171 -17.62 3.84 8.34
CA ALA A 171 -18.76 3.70 7.42
C ALA A 171 -19.87 4.71 7.71
N GLU A 172 -20.10 5.08 8.97
CA GLU A 172 -21.08 6.10 9.36
C GLU A 172 -20.62 7.52 9.05
N ALA A 173 -19.31 7.77 9.04
CA ALA A 173 -18.72 9.10 8.86
C ALA A 173 -18.38 9.45 7.40
N LEU A 174 -18.27 8.45 6.52
CA LEU A 174 -17.95 8.63 5.11
C LEU A 174 -19.21 8.92 4.30
N GLU A 175 -19.14 9.94 3.44
CA GLU A 175 -20.25 10.34 2.56
C GLU A 175 -20.35 9.48 1.30
N GLU A 176 -19.20 8.99 0.82
CA GLU A 176 -19.09 8.26 -0.43
C GLU A 176 -19.49 6.79 -0.24
N GLU A 177 -20.40 6.32 -1.09
CA GLU A 177 -21.08 5.02 -0.90
C GLU A 177 -20.10 3.84 -1.00
N THR A 178 -19.16 3.88 -1.93
CA THR A 178 -18.26 2.73 -2.16
C THR A 178 -17.28 2.54 -1.01
N LEU A 179 -16.76 3.63 -0.44
CA LEU A 179 -15.94 3.62 0.78
C LEU A 179 -16.74 3.16 2.01
N ARG A 180 -18.02 3.55 2.09
CA ARG A 180 -18.92 3.09 3.14
C ARG A 180 -19.13 1.58 3.07
N GLU A 181 -19.44 1.04 1.89
CA GLU A 181 -19.57 -0.40 1.64
C GLU A 181 -18.28 -1.15 1.98
N LEU A 182 -17.12 -0.63 1.53
CA LEU A 182 -15.81 -1.17 1.88
C LEU A 182 -15.63 -1.26 3.41
N CYS A 183 -15.92 -0.20 4.14
CA CYS A 183 -15.81 -0.20 5.60
C CYS A 183 -16.78 -1.19 6.27
N GLN A 184 -17.99 -1.36 5.73
CA GLN A 184 -18.94 -2.35 6.23
C GLN A 184 -18.48 -3.79 5.99
N GLU A 185 -17.89 -4.10 4.84
CA GLU A 185 -17.30 -5.41 4.58
C GLU A 185 -16.16 -5.73 5.55
N LEU A 186 -15.25 -4.77 5.76
CA LEU A 186 -14.15 -4.93 6.74
C LEU A 186 -14.67 -5.17 8.16
N ALA A 187 -15.78 -4.53 8.54
CA ALA A 187 -16.43 -4.75 9.83
C ALA A 187 -17.10 -6.14 9.93
N GLN A 188 -17.54 -6.72 8.81
CA GLN A 188 -18.09 -8.08 8.76
C GLN A 188 -16.99 -9.12 8.89
N ASP A 189 -15.85 -8.93 8.21
CA ASP A 189 -14.67 -9.78 8.34
C ASP A 189 -14.19 -9.82 9.80
N ALA A 190 -14.08 -8.66 10.44
CA ALA A 190 -13.74 -8.56 11.86
C ALA A 190 -14.75 -9.29 12.77
N ALA A 191 -16.04 -9.32 12.41
CA ALA A 191 -17.06 -10.09 13.12
C ALA A 191 -16.81 -11.61 13.02
N LEU A 192 -16.37 -12.08 11.85
CA LEU A 192 -16.02 -13.49 11.64
C LEU A 192 -14.75 -13.84 12.43
N HIS A 193 -13.77 -12.95 12.43
CA HIS A 193 -12.51 -13.10 13.16
C HIS A 193 -12.74 -13.22 14.68
N THR A 194 -13.52 -12.30 15.27
CA THR A 194 -13.86 -12.33 16.71
C THR A 194 -14.60 -13.61 17.10
N ARG A 195 -15.60 -14.04 16.32
CA ARG A 195 -16.31 -15.32 16.54
C ARG A 195 -15.35 -16.50 16.50
N ALA A 196 -14.40 -16.50 15.57
CA ALA A 196 -13.47 -17.59 15.42
C ALA A 196 -12.44 -17.65 16.57
N ILE A 197 -11.92 -16.50 17.02
CA ILE A 197 -11.04 -16.46 18.19
C ILE A 197 -11.78 -16.93 19.43
N ARG A 198 -13.02 -16.48 19.64
CA ARG A 198 -13.86 -16.95 20.75
C ARG A 198 -13.99 -18.48 20.73
N SER A 199 -14.32 -19.06 19.58
CA SER A 199 -14.43 -20.52 19.44
C SER A 199 -13.12 -21.25 19.76
N VAL A 200 -11.95 -20.66 19.49
CA VAL A 200 -10.67 -21.26 19.89
C VAL A 200 -10.50 -21.19 21.41
N LEU A 201 -10.74 -20.03 22.01
CA LEU A 201 -10.64 -19.84 23.45
C LEU A 201 -11.58 -20.76 24.25
N GLU A 202 -12.78 -21.01 23.74
CA GLU A 202 -13.77 -21.92 24.36
C GLU A 202 -13.36 -23.40 24.31
N ARG A 203 -12.41 -23.77 23.44
CA ARG A 203 -11.93 -25.16 23.26
C ARG A 203 -10.56 -25.42 23.88
N MET A 204 -9.91 -24.39 24.42
CA MET A 204 -8.63 -24.50 25.12
C MET A 204 -8.84 -25.00 26.54
#